data_AF-A0A9D5GFJ4-F1
#
_entry.id   AF-A0A9D5GFJ4-F1
#
_cell.length_a   1.000
_cell.length_b   1.000
_cell.length_c   1.000
_cell.angle_alpha   90.00
_cell.angle_beta   90.00
_cell.angle_gamma   90.00
#
_symmetry.space_group_name_H-M   'P 1'
#
loop_
_entity.id
_entity.type
_entity.pdbx_description
1 polymer ?
#
loop_
_entity_poly.entity_id
_entity_poly.type
_entity_poly.pdbx_seq_one_letter_code
_entity_poly.pdbx_strand_id
1 'polypeptide(L)'
;MLTTGELPHVAALVGGHSVLLGFVVHMLISAVIGATFGLLFQYESPDFPAGIAWGLVYGLIWWFVGALTLFPILLGHAFTWTPAVVGSDLPSLVGHLLYGAATAVVFLLLERRHAAWLFADKRLAAREARRTRPSGTSAPAIWIVLLTLGIMLPAILS
;
A
#
# COMPACT_ATOMS: atom_id res chain seq x y z
N MET A 1 0.17 11.10 -13.79
CA MET A 1 1.06 11.95 -12.97
C MET A 1 1.74 13.04 -13.78
N LEU A 2 2.55 12.72 -14.79
CA LEU A 2 3.14 13.76 -15.67
C LEU A 2 2.08 14.49 -16.50
N THR A 3 1.15 13.73 -17.09
CA THR A 3 0.05 14.28 -17.90
C THR A 3 -1.04 14.97 -17.07
N THR A 4 -1.20 14.56 -15.82
CA THR A 4 -2.23 15.06 -14.90
C THR A 4 -1.73 16.21 -14.01
N GLY A 5 -0.44 16.55 -14.04
CA GLY A 5 0.09 17.67 -13.24
C GLY A 5 0.23 17.39 -11.74
N GLU A 6 0.26 16.12 -11.32
CA GLU A 6 0.28 15.75 -9.90
C GLU A 6 1.64 15.96 -9.23
N LEU A 7 2.73 15.83 -10.00
CA LEU A 7 4.08 15.83 -9.42
C LEU A 7 4.44 17.15 -8.72
N PRO A 8 4.11 18.34 -9.26
CA PRO A 8 4.24 19.60 -8.51
C PRO A 8 3.49 19.62 -7.17
N HIS A 9 2.29 19.02 -7.09
CA HIS A 9 1.53 18.93 -5.84
C HIS A 9 2.22 18.01 -4.83
N VAL A 10 2.82 16.90 -5.29
CA VAL A 10 3.66 16.05 -4.42
C VAL A 10 4.92 16.78 -3.96
N ALA A 11 5.54 17.59 -4.82
CA ALA A 11 6.71 18.40 -4.44
C ALA A 11 6.38 19.42 -3.34
N ALA A 12 5.14 19.92 -3.30
CA ALA A 12 4.69 20.89 -2.31
C ALA A 12 4.70 20.33 -0.88
N LEU A 13 4.61 19.00 -0.71
CA LEU A 13 4.74 18.33 0.59
C LEU A 13 6.08 18.63 1.29
N VAL A 14 7.12 18.98 0.52
CA VAL A 14 8.45 19.34 1.03
C VAL A 14 8.81 20.79 0.71
N GLY A 15 7.83 21.64 0.44
CA GLY A 15 8.00 23.07 0.13
C GLY A 15 8.53 23.37 -1.28
N GLY A 16 8.48 22.41 -2.19
CA GLY A 16 8.95 22.56 -3.57
C GLY A 16 7.83 22.60 -4.61
N HIS A 17 8.21 22.75 -5.89
CA HIS A 17 7.28 22.86 -7.01
C HIS A 17 7.80 22.19 -8.31
N SER A 18 9.03 21.66 -8.30
CA SER A 18 9.61 21.04 -9.50
C SER A 18 9.08 19.63 -9.73
N VAL A 19 8.89 19.27 -11.01
CA VAL A 19 8.44 17.94 -11.42
C VAL A 19 9.40 16.84 -10.94
N LEU A 20 10.72 17.09 -11.07
CA LEU A 20 11.74 16.13 -10.65
C LEU A 20 11.70 15.88 -9.14
N LEU A 21 11.60 16.94 -8.33
CA LEU A 21 11.50 16.81 -6.88
C LEU A 21 10.23 16.03 -6.50
N GLY A 22 9.10 16.38 -7.10
CA GLY A 22 7.84 15.65 -6.89
C GLY A 22 7.96 14.17 -7.21
N PHE A 23 8.63 13.82 -8.31
CA PHE A 23 8.89 12.44 -8.67
C PHE A 23 9.76 11.71 -7.63
N VAL A 24 10.87 12.31 -7.20
CA VAL A 24 11.75 11.71 -6.19
C VAL A 24 11.01 11.49 -4.87
N VAL A 25 10.28 12.51 -4.40
CA VAL A 25 9.46 12.43 -3.18
C VAL A 25 8.42 11.34 -3.32
N HIS A 26 7.72 11.26 -4.46
CA HIS A 26 6.73 10.22 -4.72
C HIS A 26 7.35 8.82 -4.65
N MET A 27 8.50 8.60 -5.30
CA MET A 27 9.20 7.32 -5.28
C MET A 27 9.65 6.90 -3.87
N LEU A 28 10.12 7.84 -3.05
CA LEU A 28 10.49 7.58 -1.66
C LEU A 28 9.28 7.16 -0.82
N ILE A 29 8.17 7.90 -0.93
CA ILE A 29 6.92 7.57 -0.26
C ILE A 29 6.43 6.19 -0.72
N SER A 30 6.40 5.91 -2.03
CA SER A 30 6.02 4.62 -2.59
C SER A 30 6.91 3.47 -2.11
N ALA A 31 8.21 3.69 -1.93
CA ALA A 31 9.11 2.65 -1.41
C ALA A 31 8.82 2.34 0.07
N VAL A 32 8.63 3.38 0.89
CA VAL A 32 8.31 3.24 2.32
C VAL A 32 6.96 2.54 2.50
N ILE A 33 5.93 3.00 1.78
CA ILE A 33 4.61 2.38 1.76
C ILE A 33 4.74 0.91 1.34
N GLY A 34 5.37 0.63 0.20
CA GLY A 34 5.52 -0.73 -0.32
C GLY A 34 6.21 -1.69 0.66
N ALA A 35 7.21 -1.22 1.41
CA ALA A 35 7.86 -2.02 2.45
C ALA A 35 6.89 -2.44 3.58
N THR A 36 5.91 -1.60 3.92
CA THR A 36 4.90 -1.95 4.95
C THR A 36 3.96 -3.06 4.50
N PHE A 37 3.78 -3.29 3.19
CA PHE A 37 3.01 -4.44 2.69
C PHE A 37 3.61 -5.76 3.19
N GLY A 38 4.92 -5.94 3.03
CA GLY A 38 5.60 -7.15 3.50
C GLY A 38 5.48 -7.34 5.01
N LEU A 39 5.56 -6.26 5.80
CA LEU A 39 5.37 -6.34 7.25
C LEU A 39 3.97 -6.81 7.66
N LEU A 40 2.95 -6.34 6.95
CA LEU A 40 1.54 -6.59 7.28
C LEU A 40 1.01 -7.91 6.71
N PHE A 41 1.44 -8.31 5.52
CA PHE A 41 0.81 -9.38 4.74
C PHE A 41 1.70 -10.58 4.41
N GLN A 42 2.97 -10.60 4.85
CA GLN A 42 3.88 -11.74 4.65
C GLN A 42 3.32 -13.09 5.13
N TYR A 43 2.43 -13.10 6.12
CA TYR A 43 1.85 -14.33 6.67
C TYR A 43 0.41 -14.59 6.20
N GLU A 44 -0.17 -13.66 5.44
CA GLU A 44 -1.58 -13.70 5.01
C GLU A 44 -1.77 -14.22 3.58
N SER A 45 -0.66 -14.35 2.84
CA SER A 45 -0.65 -14.67 1.42
C SER A 45 -0.08 -16.08 1.20
N PRO A 46 -0.87 -17.15 1.38
CA PRO A 46 -0.38 -18.53 1.27
C PRO A 46 0.06 -18.88 -0.16
N ASP A 47 -0.47 -18.17 -1.17
CA ASP A 47 -0.16 -18.35 -2.56
C ASP A 47 -0.18 -17.03 -3.36
N PHE A 48 0.25 -17.11 -4.62
CA PHE A 48 0.42 -15.95 -5.49
C PHE A 48 -0.89 -15.20 -5.78
N PRO A 49 -2.02 -15.88 -6.09
CA PRO A 49 -3.30 -15.20 -6.25
C PRO A 49 -3.79 -14.50 -4.98
N ALA A 50 -3.68 -15.14 -3.81
CA ALA A 50 -4.06 -14.51 -2.54
C ALA A 50 -3.20 -13.27 -2.24
N GLY A 51 -1.90 -13.32 -2.52
CA GLY A 51 -1.03 -12.16 -2.36
C GLY A 51 -1.40 -10.98 -3.26
N ILE A 52 -1.78 -11.24 -4.52
CA ILE A 52 -2.28 -10.19 -5.41
C ILE A 52 -3.59 -9.60 -4.89
N ALA A 53 -4.51 -10.44 -4.41
CA ALA A 53 -5.78 -9.97 -3.83
C ALA A 53 -5.53 -9.06 -2.62
N TRP A 54 -4.61 -9.44 -1.73
CA TRP A 54 -4.17 -8.58 -0.63
C TRP A 54 -3.50 -7.30 -1.11
N GLY A 55 -2.71 -7.36 -2.20
CA GLY A 55 -2.15 -6.19 -2.87
C GLY A 55 -3.23 -5.21 -3.34
N LEU A 56 -4.32 -5.70 -3.94
CA LEU A 56 -5.44 -4.87 -4.38
C LEU A 56 -6.15 -4.21 -3.19
N VAL A 57 -6.43 -4.97 -2.12
CA VAL A 57 -7.00 -4.44 -0.88
C VAL A 57 -6.09 -3.37 -0.28
N TYR A 58 -4.79 -3.61 -0.26
CA TYR A 58 -3.80 -2.68 0.23
C TYR A 58 -3.75 -1.39 -0.60
N GLY A 59 -3.82 -1.51 -1.94
CA GLY A 59 -3.95 -0.36 -2.84
C GLY A 59 -5.21 0.45 -2.56
N LEU A 60 -6.35 -0.22 -2.36
CA LEU A 60 -7.61 0.43 -1.99
C LEU A 60 -7.51 1.19 -0.66
N ILE A 61 -6.88 0.59 0.36
CA ILE A 61 -6.64 1.25 1.66
C ILE A 61 -5.80 2.51 1.45
N TRP A 62 -4.71 2.44 0.69
CA TRP A 62 -3.86 3.61 0.44
C TRP A 62 -4.46 4.66 -0.48
N TRP A 63 -5.43 4.30 -1.32
CA TRP A 63 -6.22 5.31 -2.03
C TRP A 63 -7.04 6.16 -1.04
N PHE A 64 -7.72 5.52 -0.10
CA PHE A 64 -8.46 6.25 0.94
C PHE A 64 -7.54 6.99 1.92
N VAL A 65 -6.58 6.28 2.51
CA VAL A 65 -5.69 6.82 3.55
C VAL A 65 -4.71 7.83 2.95
N GLY A 66 -4.11 7.50 1.81
CA GLY A 66 -3.12 8.34 1.14
C GLY A 66 -3.77 9.50 0.39
N ALA A 67 -4.46 9.20 -0.72
CA ALA A 67 -4.92 10.23 -1.66
C ALA A 67 -6.04 11.11 -1.08
N LEU A 68 -7.06 10.51 -0.46
CA LEU A 68 -8.23 11.26 0.02
C LEU A 68 -8.08 11.85 1.43
N THR A 69 -7.09 11.41 2.20
CA THR A 69 -6.95 11.78 3.63
C THR A 69 -5.63 12.45 3.93
N LEU A 70 -4.52 11.70 3.88
CA LEU A 70 -3.20 12.23 4.27
C LEU A 70 -2.71 13.30 3.31
N PHE A 71 -2.86 13.10 2.00
CA PHE A 71 -2.37 14.04 1.00
C PHE A 71 -2.95 15.46 1.17
N PRO A 72 -4.28 15.68 1.23
CA PRO A 72 -4.84 17.02 1.46
C PRO A 72 -4.44 17.58 2.84
N ILE A 73 -4.41 16.76 3.90
CA ILE A 73 -4.00 17.19 5.25
C ILE A 73 -2.55 17.69 5.25
N LEU A 74 -1.65 16.97 4.61
CA LEU A 74 -0.23 17.32 4.53
C LEU A 74 0.01 18.59 3.71
N LEU A 75 -0.92 18.94 2.81
CA LEU A 75 -0.92 20.22 2.09
C LEU A 75 -1.64 21.35 2.85
N GLY A 76 -2.15 21.10 4.05
CA GLY A 76 -2.84 22.08 4.89
C GLY A 76 -4.33 22.23 4.60
N HIS A 77 -4.94 21.29 3.88
CA HIS A 77 -6.39 21.24 3.61
C HIS A 77 -7.09 20.25 4.55
N ALA A 78 -8.42 20.31 4.63
CA ALA A 78 -9.21 19.29 5.33
C ALA A 78 -9.27 17.98 4.53
N PHE A 79 -9.56 16.85 5.19
CA PHE A 79 -9.80 15.58 4.49
C PHE A 79 -11.03 15.68 3.56
N THR A 80 -11.01 14.97 2.44
CA THR A 80 -11.96 15.19 1.34
C THR A 80 -12.91 14.02 1.14
N TRP A 81 -13.66 13.65 2.16
CA TRP A 81 -14.63 12.55 2.12
C TRP A 81 -16.02 13.06 1.74
N THR A 82 -16.18 13.50 0.49
CA THR A 82 -17.50 13.81 -0.06
C THR A 82 -17.77 12.94 -1.28
N PRO A 83 -19.02 12.54 -1.55
CA PRO A 83 -19.34 11.75 -2.75
C PRO A 83 -18.84 12.40 -4.05
N ALA A 84 -18.87 13.74 -4.12
CA ALA A 84 -18.36 14.49 -5.26
C ALA A 84 -16.84 14.32 -5.45
N VAL A 85 -16.06 14.47 -4.38
CA VAL A 85 -14.59 14.32 -4.46
C VAL A 85 -14.22 12.87 -4.75
N VAL A 86 -14.82 11.92 -4.03
CA VAL A 86 -14.62 10.47 -4.25
C VAL A 86 -14.92 10.11 -5.71
N GLY A 87 -16.03 10.60 -6.27
CA GLY A 87 -16.40 10.37 -7.66
C GLY A 87 -15.38 10.96 -8.66
N SER A 88 -14.90 12.18 -8.39
CA SER A 88 -13.90 12.83 -9.26
C SER A 88 -12.51 12.17 -9.20
N ASP A 89 -12.18 11.51 -8.10
CA ASP A 89 -10.88 10.86 -7.87
C ASP A 89 -10.86 9.36 -8.24
N LEU A 90 -11.99 8.80 -8.70
CA LEU A 90 -12.07 7.40 -9.18
C LEU A 90 -10.99 7.01 -10.20
N PRO A 91 -10.55 7.88 -11.13
CA PRO A 91 -9.45 7.53 -12.02
C PRO A 91 -8.13 7.23 -11.29
N SER A 92 -7.87 7.87 -10.15
CA SER A 92 -6.64 7.65 -9.37
C SER A 92 -6.67 6.34 -8.57
N LEU A 93 -7.87 5.80 -8.27
CA LEU A 93 -8.05 4.48 -7.67
C LEU A 93 -7.39 3.39 -8.51
N VAL A 94 -7.52 3.44 -9.84
CA VAL A 94 -6.89 2.46 -10.74
C VAL A 94 -5.38 2.45 -10.55
N GLY A 95 -4.76 3.63 -10.40
CA GLY A 95 -3.33 3.75 -10.13
C GLY A 95 -2.92 3.09 -8.81
N HIS A 96 -3.70 3.29 -7.76
CA HIS A 96 -3.45 2.69 -6.45
C HIS A 96 -3.65 1.17 -6.43
N LEU A 97 -4.67 0.66 -7.13
CA LEU A 97 -4.89 -0.78 -7.29
C LEU A 97 -3.73 -1.44 -8.05
N LEU A 98 -3.29 -0.84 -9.16
CA LEU A 98 -2.13 -1.32 -9.91
C LEU A 98 -0.84 -1.27 -9.07
N TYR A 99 -0.64 -0.19 -8.32
CA TYR A 99 0.48 -0.07 -7.39
C TYR A 99 0.47 -1.16 -6.30
N GLY A 100 -0.70 -1.43 -5.70
CA GLY A 100 -0.86 -2.47 -4.70
C GLY A 100 -0.59 -3.87 -5.26
N ALA A 101 -1.14 -4.19 -6.44
CA ALA A 101 -0.88 -5.45 -7.13
C ALA A 101 0.61 -5.61 -7.50
N ALA A 102 1.24 -4.55 -8.04
CA ALA A 102 2.67 -4.56 -8.36
C ALA A 102 3.54 -4.75 -7.11
N THR A 103 3.19 -4.08 -6.00
CA THR A 103 3.87 -4.23 -4.71
C THR A 103 3.81 -5.67 -4.22
N ALA A 104 2.63 -6.30 -4.26
CA ALA A 104 2.47 -7.70 -3.90
C ALA A 104 3.31 -8.62 -4.78
N VAL A 105 3.31 -8.42 -6.10
CA VAL A 105 4.15 -9.20 -7.04
C VAL A 105 5.62 -9.06 -6.70
N VAL A 106 6.11 -7.83 -6.51
CA VAL A 106 7.52 -7.58 -6.15
C VAL A 106 7.86 -8.25 -4.81
N PHE A 107 7.00 -8.12 -3.81
CA PHE A 107 7.19 -8.76 -2.51
C PHE A 107 7.30 -10.29 -2.65
N LEU A 108 6.36 -10.93 -3.34
CA LEU A 108 6.35 -12.38 -3.54
C LEU A 108 7.59 -12.88 -4.33
N LEU A 109 8.07 -12.09 -5.30
CA LEU A 109 9.32 -12.41 -6.02
C LEU A 109 10.54 -12.32 -5.10
N LEU A 110 10.61 -11.30 -4.24
CA LEU A 110 11.68 -11.15 -3.25
C LEU A 110 11.64 -12.27 -2.22
N GLU A 111 10.46 -12.63 -1.74
CA GLU A 111 10.25 -13.73 -0.80
C GLU A 111 10.68 -15.07 -1.40
N ARG A 112 10.26 -15.39 -2.63
CA ARG A 112 10.68 -16.60 -3.34
C ARG A 112 12.20 -16.66 -3.51
N ARG A 113 12.82 -15.53 -3.87
CA ARG A 113 14.28 -15.44 -3.99
C ARG A 113 14.97 -15.63 -2.65
N HIS A 114 14.42 -15.06 -1.58
CA HIS A 114 14.95 -15.22 -0.23
C HIS A 114 14.87 -16.69 0.20
N ALA A 115 13.70 -17.32 0.06
CA ALA A 115 13.50 -18.73 0.39
C ALA A 115 14.46 -19.64 -0.38
N ALA A 116 14.66 -19.42 -1.69
CA ALA A 116 15.62 -20.17 -2.48
C ALA A 116 17.06 -20.06 -1.95
N TRP A 117 17.47 -18.87 -1.49
CA TRP A 117 18.76 -18.67 -0.85
C TRP A 117 18.85 -19.38 0.51
N LEU A 118 17.77 -19.38 1.29
CA LEU A 118 17.71 -20.04 2.61
C LEU A 118 17.75 -21.57 2.50
N PHE A 119 17.09 -22.15 1.51
CA PHE A 119 17.19 -23.60 1.25
C PHE A 119 18.60 -24.03 0.83
N ALA A 120 19.39 -23.13 0.22
CA ALA A 120 20.81 -23.39 -0.03
C ALA A 120 21.64 -23.40 1.27
N ASP A 121 21.22 -22.67 2.31
CA ASP A 121 21.85 -22.67 3.64
C ASP A 121 21.03 -23.45 4.68
N LYS A 122 21.38 -24.73 4.87
CA LYS A 122 20.71 -25.64 5.82
C LYS A 122 20.61 -25.10 7.26
N ARG A 123 21.49 -24.19 7.70
CA ARG A 123 21.47 -23.63 9.06
C ARG A 123 20.39 -22.56 9.25
N LEU A 124 20.11 -21.79 8.21
CA LEU A 124 19.07 -20.76 8.20
C LEU A 124 17.68 -21.35 7.97
N ALA A 125 17.56 -22.34 7.06
CA ALA A 125 16.31 -23.08 6.84
C ALA A 125 15.74 -23.67 8.15
N ALA A 126 16.61 -24.20 9.03
CA ALA A 126 16.19 -24.72 10.34
C ALA A 126 15.69 -23.64 11.31
N ARG A 127 16.10 -22.37 11.16
CA ARG A 127 15.62 -21.24 11.96
C ARG A 127 14.27 -20.74 11.46
N GLU A 128 14.04 -20.73 10.15
CA GLU A 128 12.76 -20.33 9.55
C GLU A 128 11.66 -21.37 9.71
N ALA A 129 11.99 -22.66 9.65
CA ALA A 129 11.03 -23.72 9.97
C ALA A 129 10.47 -23.60 11.40
N ARG A 130 11.19 -22.91 12.31
CA ARG A 130 10.70 -22.56 13.66
C ARG A 130 9.90 -21.26 13.70
N ARG A 131 10.04 -20.38 12.71
CA ARG A 131 9.29 -19.12 12.57
C ARG A 131 8.01 -19.27 11.76
N THR A 132 7.92 -20.27 10.88
CA THR A 132 6.67 -20.71 10.27
C THR A 132 5.76 -21.25 11.39
N ARG A 133 5.06 -20.33 12.05
CA ARG A 133 3.95 -20.68 12.94
C ARG A 133 2.89 -21.41 12.11
N PRO A 134 2.11 -22.34 12.70
CA PRO A 134 0.81 -22.67 12.12
C PRO A 134 0.08 -21.34 11.92
N SER A 135 -0.50 -21.13 10.74
CA SER A 135 -1.25 -19.93 10.35
C SER A 135 -2.04 -19.39 11.55
N GLY A 136 -1.44 -18.42 12.25
CA GLY A 136 -2.09 -17.68 13.32
C GLY A 136 -3.14 -16.82 12.64
N THR A 137 -4.33 -16.77 13.23
CA THR A 137 -5.49 -16.09 12.65
C THR A 137 -5.11 -14.76 12.04
N SER A 138 -5.63 -14.50 10.84
CA SER A 138 -5.48 -13.31 10.00
C SER A 138 -5.90 -11.98 10.64
N ALA A 139 -6.03 -11.96 11.96
CA ALA A 139 -6.64 -10.95 12.77
C ALA A 139 -6.03 -9.56 12.50
N PRO A 140 -4.71 -9.32 12.52
CA PRO A 140 -4.20 -7.94 12.49
C PRO A 140 -4.52 -7.20 11.20
N ALA A 141 -4.28 -7.81 10.05
CA ALA A 141 -4.58 -7.21 8.75
C ALA A 141 -6.09 -7.06 8.53
N ILE A 142 -6.88 -8.06 8.92
CA ILE A 142 -8.34 -8.01 8.85
C ILE A 142 -8.88 -6.90 9.76
N TRP A 143 -8.38 -6.73 10.98
CA TRP A 143 -8.79 -5.65 11.87
C TRP A 143 -8.48 -4.29 11.26
N ILE A 144 -7.31 -4.11 10.65
CA ILE A 144 -6.98 -2.85 9.96
C ILE A 144 -7.96 -2.62 8.82
N VAL A 145 -8.23 -3.60 7.99
CA VAL A 145 -9.19 -3.50 6.88
C VAL A 145 -10.58 -3.13 7.39
N LEU A 146 -11.07 -3.84 8.41
CA LEU A 146 -12.39 -3.62 9.00
C LEU A 146 -12.50 -2.26 9.66
N LEU A 147 -11.46 -1.81 10.37
CA LEU A 147 -11.42 -0.48 10.98
C LEU A 147 -11.40 0.60 9.88
N THR A 148 -10.60 0.40 8.84
CA THR A 148 -10.53 1.35 7.72
C THR A 148 -11.90 1.44 7.05
N LEU A 149 -12.49 0.31 6.66
CA LEU A 149 -13.83 0.26 6.05
C LEU A 149 -14.92 0.83 6.97
N GLY A 150 -14.91 0.48 8.26
CA GLY A 150 -15.89 0.92 9.24
C GLY A 150 -15.86 2.42 9.52
N ILE A 151 -14.68 3.05 9.42
CA ILE A 151 -14.55 4.52 9.53
C ILE A 151 -14.95 5.19 8.21
N MET A 152 -14.63 4.60 7.05
CA MET A 152 -14.93 5.21 5.74
C MET A 152 -16.43 5.17 5.40
N LEU A 153 -17.12 4.07 5.71
CA LEU A 153 -18.51 3.83 5.29
C LEU A 153 -19.50 4.94 5.72
N PRO A 154 -19.52 5.36 7.00
CA PRO A 154 -20.43 6.42 7.45
C PRO A 154 -20.18 7.76 6.76
N ALA A 155 -18.91 8.09 6.45
CA ALA A 155 -18.55 9.37 5.86
C ALA A 155 -18.87 9.48 4.36
N ILE A 156 -18.92 8.35 3.65
CA ILE A 156 -19.34 8.31 2.24
C ILE A 156 -20.87 8.41 2.13
N LEU A 157 -21.59 7.94 3.16
CA LEU A 157 -23.06 7.83 3.18
C LEU A 157 -23.77 9.03 3.83
N SER A 158 -23.03 9.94 4.46
CA SER A 158 -23.52 11.19 5.06
C SER A 158 -23.53 12.35 4.07
#